data_AF-A0A7S2LNH1-F1
#
_entry.id   AF-A0A7S2LNH1-F1
#
_cell.length_a   1.000
_cell.length_b   1.000
_cell.length_c   1.000
_cell.angle_alpha   90.00
_cell.angle_beta   90.00
_cell.angle_gamma   90.00
#
_symmetry.space_group_name_H-M   'P 1'
#
loop_
_entity.id
_entity.type
_entity.pdbx_description
1 polymer ?
#
loop_
_entity_poly.entity_id
_entity_poly.type
_entity_poly.pdbx_seq_one_letter_code
_entity_poly.pdbx_strand_id
1 'polypeptide(L)'
;SAHTIVAPAAWGFRPRPPRAPFLSSPIRQPRLRQRAPASESAPSSPAMARLVDLLWRAVMAEPSLDAQLAGVVLAAVATKLLVLLVRAFVRATTHAHGKPRPWYLRAVQVEQRKLTTMLGVKDPQPEWAAAMWVDWWAIGLTHGIGGALCLPAVAMGPTAMACRLARWGALVEVGWEVTDLAERWYQRLCTKDGHIFQPAALLALACLHHPLACCLVIPMNICYPTMPLYFQMVFLLMFAASSALFVSNWAQTLDVSSTGGLCKMVLGSFFLWAMLIFTRLTYYWTVVFALLQRFDED
;
A
#
# COMPACT_ATOMS: atom_id res chain seq x y z
N SER A 1 -48.64 0.66 18.21
CA SER A 1 -47.33 1.31 18.31
C SER A 1 -46.61 1.24 16.98
N ALA A 2 -46.58 2.34 16.24
CA ALA A 2 -45.85 2.47 15.00
C ALA A 2 -44.39 2.86 15.31
N HIS A 3 -43.43 2.04 14.91
CA HIS A 3 -42.00 2.35 15.03
C HIS A 3 -41.54 3.11 13.79
N THR A 4 -41.35 4.42 13.95
CA THR A 4 -40.73 5.28 12.95
C THR A 4 -39.23 5.02 12.90
N ILE A 5 -38.75 4.49 11.78
CA ILE A 5 -37.31 4.35 11.49
C ILE A 5 -36.79 5.74 11.12
N VAL A 6 -35.94 6.30 11.98
CA VAL A 6 -35.24 7.57 11.74
C VAL A 6 -34.00 7.28 10.89
N ALA A 7 -33.96 7.84 9.68
CA ALA A 7 -32.79 7.76 8.80
C ALA A 7 -31.59 8.52 9.42
N PRO A 8 -30.35 8.01 9.28
CA PRO A 8 -29.16 8.69 9.79
C PRO A 8 -28.89 9.97 8.99
N ALA A 9 -28.56 11.04 9.72
CA ALA A 9 -28.28 12.36 9.18
C ALA A 9 -27.17 12.32 8.13
N ALA A 10 -27.48 12.80 6.92
CA ALA A 10 -26.51 13.06 5.88
C ALA A 10 -25.47 14.07 6.38
N TRP A 11 -24.19 13.72 6.24
CA TRP A 11 -23.07 14.63 6.48
C TRP A 11 -23.07 15.72 5.41
N GLY A 12 -23.84 16.77 5.64
CA GLY A 12 -23.92 17.93 4.77
C GLY A 12 -22.59 18.67 4.74
N PHE A 13 -21.80 18.47 3.68
CA PHE A 13 -20.72 19.37 3.31
C PHE A 13 -21.32 20.76 3.03
N ARG A 14 -21.21 21.68 3.99
CA ARG A 14 -21.54 23.08 3.74
C ARG A 14 -20.47 23.68 2.81
N PRO A 15 -20.84 24.27 1.67
CA PRO A 15 -19.89 25.01 0.85
C PRO A 15 -19.31 26.16 1.66
N ARG A 16 -17.97 26.27 1.69
CA ARG A 16 -17.31 27.44 2.30
C ARG A 16 -17.62 28.67 1.46
N PRO A 17 -17.95 29.82 2.08
CA PRO A 17 -18.12 31.07 1.36
C PRO A 17 -16.82 31.49 0.67
N PRO A 18 -16.90 32.19 -0.48
CA PRO A 18 -15.73 32.69 -1.19
C PRO A 18 -14.92 33.64 -0.30
N ARG A 19 -13.61 33.42 -0.20
CA ARG A 19 -12.70 34.32 0.50
C ARG A 19 -12.58 35.64 -0.29
N ALA A 20 -12.74 36.76 0.40
CA ALA A 20 -12.53 38.08 -0.15
C ALA A 20 -11.09 38.26 -0.67
N PRO A 21 -10.88 39.06 -1.73
CA PRO A 21 -9.55 39.32 -2.29
C PRO A 21 -8.68 40.08 -1.27
N PHE A 22 -7.55 39.48 -0.92
CA PHE A 22 -6.52 40.11 -0.09
C PHE A 22 -5.81 41.18 -0.93
N LEU A 23 -6.06 42.46 -0.62
CA LEU A 23 -5.29 43.58 -1.15
C LEU A 23 -3.88 43.52 -0.53
N SER A 24 -2.90 43.13 -1.34
CA SER A 24 -1.49 43.08 -0.96
C SER A 24 -0.87 44.48 -1.05
N SER A 25 -0.44 45.00 0.10
CA SER A 25 0.39 46.21 0.16
C SER A 25 1.75 45.96 -0.50
N PRO A 26 2.33 46.95 -1.21
CA PRO A 26 3.62 46.79 -1.88
C PRO A 26 4.75 46.68 -0.83
N ILE A 27 5.30 45.48 -0.69
CA ILE A 27 6.49 45.21 0.13
C ILE A 27 7.71 45.83 -0.59
N ARG A 28 8.30 46.87 0.00
CA ARG A 28 9.61 47.41 -0.43
C ARG A 28 10.66 46.32 -0.26
N GLN A 29 11.17 45.80 -1.38
CA GLN A 29 12.29 44.86 -1.36
C GLN A 29 13.59 45.59 -0.97
N PRO A 30 14.37 45.07 0.00
CA PRO A 30 15.69 45.58 0.31
C PRO A 30 16.66 45.31 -0.86
N ARG A 31 17.40 46.35 -1.29
CA ARG A 31 18.46 46.25 -2.30
C ARG A 31 19.57 45.32 -1.80
N LEU A 32 19.53 44.07 -2.26
CA LEU A 32 20.62 43.11 -2.06
C LEU A 32 21.82 43.49 -2.94
N ARG A 33 22.99 43.64 -2.29
CA ARG A 33 24.30 43.78 -2.94
C ARG A 33 24.52 42.63 -3.93
N GLN A 34 24.78 42.96 -5.20
CA GLN A 34 25.25 42.03 -6.22
C GLN A 34 26.60 41.45 -5.77
N ARG A 35 26.62 40.16 -5.41
CA ARG A 35 27.85 39.38 -5.27
C ARG A 35 28.36 39.02 -6.68
N ALA A 36 29.67 39.08 -6.85
CA ALA A 36 30.37 38.74 -8.08
C ALA A 36 29.96 37.35 -8.62
N PRO A 37 29.97 37.14 -9.96
CA PRO A 37 29.55 35.90 -10.59
C PRO A 37 30.48 34.77 -10.15
N ALA A 38 29.91 33.82 -9.38
CA ALA A 38 30.57 32.56 -9.09
C ALA A 38 30.78 31.81 -10.42
N SER A 39 31.97 31.24 -10.57
CA SER A 39 32.41 30.42 -11.71
C SER A 39 31.28 29.58 -12.31
N GLU A 40 30.99 29.80 -13.59
CA GLU A 40 30.05 28.98 -14.37
C GLU A 40 30.47 27.51 -14.30
N SER A 41 29.74 26.71 -13.53
CA SER A 41 29.84 25.25 -13.59
C SER A 41 29.50 24.80 -15.00
N ALA A 42 30.35 23.98 -15.61
CA ALA A 42 30.16 23.43 -16.95
C ALA A 42 28.72 22.92 -17.16
N PRO A 43 28.10 23.16 -18.34
CA PRO A 43 26.72 22.78 -18.57
C PRO A 43 26.56 21.27 -18.43
N SER A 44 25.62 20.85 -17.58
CA SER A 44 25.24 19.45 -17.47
C SER A 44 24.73 18.95 -18.83
N SER A 45 25.01 17.68 -19.17
CA SER A 45 24.50 17.06 -20.39
C SER A 45 22.97 17.18 -20.46
N PRO A 46 22.36 17.55 -21.61
CA PRO A 46 20.90 17.62 -21.76
C PRO A 46 20.18 16.32 -21.39
N ALA A 47 20.84 15.17 -21.51
CA ALA A 47 20.28 13.88 -21.08
C ALA A 47 20.17 13.79 -19.55
N MET A 48 21.19 14.23 -18.82
CA MET A 48 21.18 14.26 -17.35
C MET A 48 20.09 15.20 -16.84
N ALA A 49 19.94 16.39 -17.44
CA ALA A 49 18.90 17.34 -17.07
C ALA A 49 17.49 16.75 -17.21
N ARG A 50 17.21 16.03 -18.32
CA ARG A 50 15.93 15.34 -18.54
C ARG A 50 15.67 14.21 -17.55
N LEU A 51 16.71 13.42 -17.21
CA LEU A 51 16.58 12.36 -16.22
C LEU A 51 16.27 12.93 -14.83
N VAL A 52 16.99 13.98 -14.42
CA VAL A 52 16.76 14.66 -13.13
C VAL A 52 15.35 15.23 -13.07
N ASP A 53 14.88 15.87 -14.14
CA ASP A 53 13.50 16.37 -14.23
C ASP A 53 12.47 15.24 -14.10
N LEU A 54 12.62 14.14 -14.85
CA LEU A 54 11.73 12.99 -14.76
C LEU A 54 11.68 12.40 -13.35
N LEU A 55 12.84 12.21 -12.72
CA LEU A 55 12.93 11.69 -11.35
C LEU A 55 12.28 12.64 -10.35
N TRP A 56 12.47 13.95 -10.51
CA TRP A 56 11.81 14.94 -9.67
C TRP A 56 10.29 14.89 -9.81
N ARG A 57 9.79 14.83 -11.05
CA ARG A 57 8.34 14.72 -11.35
C ARG A 57 7.75 13.43 -10.78
N ALA A 58 8.49 12.33 -10.85
CA ALA A 58 8.12 11.06 -10.23
C ALA A 58 8.07 11.17 -8.69
N VAL A 59 9.09 11.76 -8.05
CA VAL A 59 9.11 12.05 -6.60
C VAL A 59 7.95 12.94 -6.18
N MET A 60 7.53 13.87 -7.03
CA MET A 60 6.39 14.73 -6.77
C MET A 60 5.04 14.09 -7.13
N ALA A 61 5.04 12.82 -7.55
CA ALA A 61 3.89 12.08 -8.06
C ALA A 61 3.07 12.92 -9.03
N GLU A 62 3.73 13.55 -10.00
CA GLU A 62 3.07 14.35 -11.03
C GLU A 62 2.09 13.47 -11.82
N PRO A 63 0.86 13.95 -12.12
CA PRO A 63 -0.15 13.15 -12.81
C PRO A 63 0.08 13.09 -14.34
N SER A 64 1.28 12.69 -14.73
CA SER A 64 1.70 12.49 -16.12
C SER A 64 2.22 11.07 -16.31
N LEU A 65 2.02 10.49 -17.49
CA LEU A 65 2.30 9.08 -17.73
C LEU A 65 3.76 8.71 -17.45
N ASP A 66 4.70 9.53 -17.92
CA ASP A 66 6.14 9.31 -17.73
C ASP A 66 6.53 9.39 -16.24
N ALA A 67 6.03 10.40 -15.51
CA ALA A 67 6.28 10.53 -14.08
C ALA A 67 5.66 9.37 -13.27
N GLN A 68 4.46 8.91 -13.62
CA GLN A 68 3.82 7.78 -12.95
C GLN A 68 4.55 6.46 -13.20
N LEU A 69 4.98 6.19 -14.43
CA LEU A 69 5.77 4.99 -14.76
C LEU A 69 7.13 4.99 -14.05
N ALA A 70 7.82 6.13 -14.04
CA ALA A 70 9.04 6.29 -13.25
C ALA A 70 8.75 6.13 -11.74
N GLY A 71 7.62 6.64 -11.26
CA GLY A 71 7.13 6.47 -9.90
C GLY A 71 6.91 5.01 -9.51
N VAL A 72 6.37 4.17 -10.41
CA VAL A 72 6.24 2.72 -10.19
C VAL A 72 7.61 2.06 -10.00
N VAL A 73 8.62 2.41 -10.80
CA VAL A 73 9.97 1.88 -10.65
C VAL A 73 10.58 2.28 -9.31
N LEU A 74 10.43 3.55 -8.91
CA LEU A 74 10.90 4.03 -7.62
C LEU A 74 10.17 3.34 -6.46
N ALA A 75 8.85 3.15 -6.57
CA ALA A 75 8.04 2.44 -5.59
C ALA A 75 8.46 0.95 -5.48
N ALA A 76 8.69 0.28 -6.60
CA ALA A 76 9.18 -1.10 -6.64
C ALA A 76 10.52 -1.26 -5.90
N VAL A 77 11.48 -0.36 -6.16
CA VAL A 77 12.77 -0.34 -5.44
C VAL A 77 12.56 -0.09 -3.94
N ALA A 78 11.76 0.91 -3.57
CA ALA A 78 11.47 1.24 -2.18
C ALA A 78 10.80 0.07 -1.43
N THR A 79 9.81 -0.57 -2.05
CA THR A 79 9.14 -1.75 -1.51
C THR A 79 10.13 -2.91 -1.34
N LYS A 80 11.02 -3.15 -2.30
CA LYS A 80 12.02 -4.21 -2.16
C LYS A 80 12.98 -3.96 -1.00
N LEU A 81 13.44 -2.71 -0.84
CA LEU A 81 14.27 -2.31 0.30
C LEU A 81 13.52 -2.48 1.63
N LEU A 82 12.24 -2.12 1.67
CA LEU A 82 11.38 -2.34 2.84
C LEU A 82 11.25 -3.82 3.19
N VAL A 83 11.05 -4.70 2.21
CA VAL A 83 11.01 -6.15 2.42
C VAL A 83 12.31 -6.67 3.01
N LEU A 84 13.46 -6.22 2.51
CA LEU A 84 14.77 -6.60 3.06
C LEU A 84 14.95 -6.13 4.51
N LEU A 85 14.54 -4.89 4.81
CA LEU A 85 14.61 -4.33 6.16
C LEU A 85 13.71 -5.11 7.13
N VAL A 86 12.46 -5.38 6.75
CA VAL A 86 11.52 -6.15 7.57
C VAL A 86 12.02 -7.57 7.78
N ARG A 87 12.58 -8.22 6.75
CA ARG A 87 13.20 -9.55 6.89
C ARG A 87 14.31 -9.54 7.93
N ALA A 88 15.19 -8.55 7.90
CA ALA A 88 16.27 -8.41 8.88
C ALA A 88 15.71 -8.23 10.30
N PHE A 89 14.74 -7.34 10.47
CA PHE A 89 14.09 -7.08 11.75
C PHE A 89 13.36 -8.31 12.32
N VAL A 90 12.55 -8.98 11.50
CA VAL A 90 11.80 -10.17 11.93
C VAL A 90 12.77 -11.30 12.30
N ARG A 91 13.86 -11.52 11.53
CA ARG A 91 14.88 -12.52 11.89
C ARG A 91 15.56 -12.21 13.22
N ALA A 92 15.91 -10.95 13.46
CA ALA A 92 16.53 -10.52 14.71
C ALA A 92 15.60 -10.72 15.92
N THR A 93 14.29 -10.55 15.74
CA THR A 93 13.30 -10.72 16.82
C THR A 93 12.87 -12.18 17.03
N THR A 94 12.89 -13.01 15.99
CA THR A 94 12.53 -14.43 16.06
C THR A 94 13.67 -15.31 16.56
N HIS A 95 14.93 -14.86 16.48
CA HIS A 95 16.11 -15.61 16.93
C HIS A 95 16.77 -14.95 18.15
N ALA A 96 16.49 -15.47 19.35
CA ALA A 96 17.18 -15.04 20.56
C ALA A 96 18.46 -15.86 20.73
N HIS A 97 19.62 -15.21 20.85
CA HIS A 97 20.92 -15.88 21.00
C HIS A 97 21.21 -16.93 19.91
N GLY A 98 20.81 -16.64 18.67
CA GLY A 98 20.99 -17.55 17.54
C GLY A 98 20.04 -18.75 17.50
N LYS A 99 19.07 -18.84 18.42
CA LYS A 99 18.08 -19.93 18.45
C LYS A 99 16.68 -19.41 18.13
N PRO A 100 15.92 -20.10 17.25
CA PRO A 100 14.54 -19.71 16.94
C PRO A 100 13.66 -19.84 18.19
N ARG A 101 12.82 -18.83 18.43
CA ARG A 101 11.87 -18.83 19.55
C ARG A 101 10.76 -19.87 19.32
N PRO A 102 10.21 -20.51 20.38
CA PRO A 102 9.18 -21.55 20.21
C PRO A 102 7.91 -21.09 19.46
N TRP A 103 7.45 -19.86 19.71
CA TRP A 103 6.28 -19.29 19.01
C TRP A 103 6.55 -19.06 17.52
N TYR A 104 7.80 -18.84 17.12
CA TYR A 104 8.17 -18.68 15.72
C TYR A 104 8.09 -20.01 14.99
N LEU A 105 8.65 -21.08 15.56
CA LEU A 105 8.56 -22.43 15.00
C LEU A 105 7.11 -22.87 14.80
N ARG A 106 6.24 -22.56 15.76
CA ARG A 106 4.80 -22.79 15.65
C ARG A 106 4.17 -22.03 14.48
N ALA A 107 4.50 -20.75 14.33
CA ALA A 107 3.99 -19.94 13.23
C ALA A 107 4.43 -20.50 11.87
N VAL A 108 5.70 -20.93 11.75
CA VAL A 108 6.22 -21.60 10.55
C VAL A 108 5.44 -22.89 10.23
N GLN A 109 5.12 -23.71 11.23
CA GLN A 109 4.31 -24.92 11.03
C GLN A 109 2.88 -24.60 10.58
N VAL A 110 2.28 -23.52 11.10
CA VAL A 110 0.96 -23.05 10.65
C VAL A 110 1.03 -22.60 9.19
N GLU A 111 2.03 -21.81 8.82
CA GLU A 111 2.24 -21.35 7.45
C GLU A 111 2.49 -22.51 6.49
N GLN A 112 3.32 -23.49 6.89
CA GLN A 112 3.57 -24.70 6.11
C GLN A 112 2.28 -25.43 5.77
N ARG A 113 1.38 -25.61 6.76
CA ARG A 113 0.05 -26.20 6.53
C ARG A 113 -0.80 -25.35 5.60
N LYS A 114 -0.80 -24.02 5.74
CA LYS A 114 -1.54 -23.11 4.85
C LYS A 114 -1.08 -23.21 3.40
N LEU A 115 0.23 -23.23 3.16
CA LEU A 115 0.81 -23.41 1.82
C LEU A 115 0.29 -24.70 1.18
N THR A 116 0.23 -25.79 1.94
CA THR A 116 -0.29 -27.07 1.45
C THR A 116 -1.80 -27.05 1.22
N THR A 117 -2.58 -26.63 2.21
CA THR A 117 -4.05 -26.77 2.16
C THR A 117 -4.73 -25.70 1.33
N MET A 118 -4.23 -24.47 1.30
CA MET A 118 -4.86 -23.35 0.60
C MET A 118 -4.26 -23.12 -0.79
N LEU A 119 -2.94 -23.28 -0.94
CA LEU A 119 -2.24 -22.92 -2.18
C LEU A 119 -1.82 -24.14 -3.01
N GLY A 120 -2.10 -25.35 -2.52
CA GLY A 120 -1.81 -26.60 -3.23
C GLY A 120 -0.31 -26.90 -3.37
N VAL A 121 0.52 -26.31 -2.50
CA VAL A 121 1.96 -26.55 -2.49
C VAL A 121 2.25 -27.91 -1.87
N LYS A 122 2.91 -28.79 -2.62
CA LYS A 122 3.32 -30.11 -2.13
C LYS A 122 4.58 -29.99 -1.27
N ASP A 123 4.52 -30.56 -0.06
CA ASP A 123 5.64 -30.71 0.88
C ASP A 123 6.54 -29.46 1.02
N PRO A 124 5.97 -28.27 1.34
CA PRO A 124 6.73 -27.04 1.48
C PRO A 124 7.81 -27.22 2.54
N GLN A 125 9.06 -26.98 2.18
CA GLN A 125 10.17 -27.06 3.13
C GLN A 125 10.00 -26.01 4.24
N PRO A 126 10.38 -26.30 5.51
CA PRO A 126 10.23 -25.37 6.62
C PRO A 126 10.88 -24.01 6.38
N GLU A 127 12.02 -23.97 5.69
CA GLU A 127 12.75 -22.74 5.35
C GLU A 127 11.93 -21.84 4.41
N TRP A 128 11.16 -22.44 3.51
CA TRP A 128 10.29 -21.70 2.61
C TRP A 128 9.06 -21.17 3.33
N ALA A 129 8.40 -21.99 4.15
CA ALA A 129 7.30 -21.53 5.00
C ALA A 129 7.76 -20.39 5.94
N ALA A 130 8.97 -20.49 6.47
CA ALA A 130 9.61 -19.44 7.25
C ALA A 130 9.84 -18.16 6.45
N ALA A 131 10.35 -18.25 5.22
CA ALA A 131 10.53 -17.09 4.36
C ALA A 131 9.19 -16.41 4.02
N MET A 132 8.17 -17.19 3.64
CA MET A 132 6.84 -16.68 3.33
C MET A 132 6.20 -15.99 4.54
N TRP A 133 6.29 -16.61 5.72
CA TRP A 133 5.75 -16.03 6.96
C TRP A 133 6.38 -14.67 7.28
N VAL A 134 7.69 -14.54 7.08
CA VAL A 134 8.40 -13.26 7.24
C VAL A 134 7.95 -12.24 6.19
N ASP A 135 7.76 -12.67 4.94
CA ASP A 135 7.32 -11.80 3.85
C ASP A 135 5.93 -11.22 4.11
N TRP A 136 5.01 -11.99 4.68
CA TRP A 136 3.68 -11.47 5.05
C TRP A 136 3.71 -10.26 5.99
N TRP A 137 4.73 -10.14 6.86
CA TRP A 137 4.91 -8.91 7.66
C TRP A 137 5.31 -7.72 6.81
N ALA A 138 6.21 -7.93 5.84
CA ALA A 138 6.65 -6.89 4.93
C ALA A 138 5.50 -6.43 4.01
N ILE A 139 4.71 -7.39 3.52
CA ILE A 139 3.51 -7.13 2.72
C ILE A 139 2.51 -6.33 3.55
N GLY A 140 2.21 -6.77 4.77
CA GLY A 140 1.31 -6.05 5.68
C GLY A 140 1.77 -4.62 5.96
N LEU A 141 3.07 -4.40 6.11
CA LEU A 141 3.62 -3.06 6.33
C LEU A 141 3.57 -2.19 5.07
N THR A 142 3.87 -2.77 3.90
CA THR A 142 3.79 -2.07 2.60
C THR A 142 2.38 -1.54 2.35
N HIS A 143 1.37 -2.38 2.55
CA HIS A 143 -0.04 -1.99 2.47
C HIS A 143 -0.39 -0.93 3.52
N GLY A 144 0.11 -1.09 4.75
CA GLY A 144 -0.13 -0.13 5.83
C GLY A 144 0.43 1.26 5.51
N ILE A 145 1.65 1.33 4.97
CA ILE A 145 2.28 2.57 4.53
C ILE A 145 1.50 3.21 3.39
N GLY A 146 1.18 2.44 2.33
CA GLY A 146 0.44 3.00 1.20
C GLY A 146 -0.95 3.51 1.57
N GLY A 147 -1.67 2.78 2.43
CA GLY A 147 -2.93 3.26 3.01
C GLY A 147 -2.74 4.52 3.86
N ALA A 148 -1.74 4.55 4.74
CA ALA A 148 -1.48 5.70 5.61
C ALA A 148 -1.13 6.98 4.82
N LEU A 149 -0.44 6.86 3.69
CA LEU A 149 -0.15 7.98 2.79
C LEU A 149 -1.41 8.61 2.17
N CYS A 150 -2.51 7.86 2.07
CA CYS A 150 -3.80 8.37 1.61
C CYS A 150 -4.58 9.12 2.72
N LEU A 151 -4.26 8.87 3.99
CA LEU A 151 -5.01 9.40 5.14
C LEU A 151 -5.12 10.93 5.16
N PRO A 152 -4.09 11.73 4.84
CA PRO A 152 -4.23 13.18 4.80
C PRO A 152 -5.32 13.65 3.82
N ALA A 153 -5.43 13.03 2.64
CA ALA A 153 -6.44 13.41 1.65
C ALA A 153 -7.85 13.01 2.10
N VAL A 154 -7.97 11.86 2.75
CA VAL A 154 -9.26 11.33 3.25
C VAL A 154 -9.75 12.08 4.48
N ALA A 155 -8.88 12.35 5.45
CA ALA A 155 -9.27 12.94 6.73
C ALA A 155 -9.31 14.47 6.70
N MET A 156 -8.43 15.11 5.93
CA MET A 156 -8.27 16.57 5.92
C MET A 156 -8.72 17.23 4.61
N GLY A 157 -9.04 16.43 3.59
CA GLY A 157 -9.43 16.89 2.27
C GLY A 157 -8.27 17.08 1.28
N PRO A 158 -8.59 17.38 0.01
CA PRO A 158 -7.62 17.36 -1.10
C PRO A 158 -6.77 18.63 -1.15
N THR A 159 -5.73 18.70 -0.32
CA THR A 159 -4.65 19.68 -0.52
C THR A 159 -3.65 19.16 -1.56
N ALA A 160 -2.90 20.06 -2.20
CA ALA A 160 -1.88 19.66 -3.18
C ALA A 160 -0.89 18.62 -2.62
N MET A 161 -0.44 18.79 -1.37
CA MET A 161 0.45 17.83 -0.71
C MET A 161 -0.28 16.53 -0.36
N ALA A 162 -1.49 16.60 0.20
CA ALA A 162 -2.26 15.41 0.56
C ALA A 162 -2.55 14.53 -0.66
N CYS A 163 -2.90 15.12 -1.80
CA CYS A 163 -3.12 14.37 -3.04
C CYS A 163 -1.82 13.75 -3.58
N ARG A 164 -0.67 14.42 -3.48
CA ARG A 164 0.63 13.84 -3.86
C ARG A 164 0.97 12.61 -3.01
N LEU A 165 0.81 12.72 -1.69
CA LEU A 165 1.01 11.59 -0.78
C LEU A 165 0.05 10.44 -1.10
N ALA A 166 -1.22 10.73 -1.35
CA ALA A 166 -2.20 9.69 -1.67
C ALA A 166 -1.90 8.98 -3.01
N ARG A 167 -1.46 9.70 -4.04
CA ARG A 167 -0.97 9.08 -5.29
C ARG A 167 0.25 8.21 -5.06
N TRP A 168 1.18 8.63 -4.21
CA TRP A 168 2.30 7.79 -3.75
C TRP A 168 1.81 6.53 -3.03
N GLY A 169 0.80 6.66 -2.17
CA GLY A 169 0.18 5.52 -1.50
C GLY A 169 -0.34 4.48 -2.49
N ALA A 170 -1.01 4.93 -3.55
CA ALA A 170 -1.47 4.06 -4.63
C ALA A 170 -0.30 3.45 -5.45
N LEU A 171 0.75 4.22 -5.74
CA LEU A 171 1.94 3.73 -6.46
C LEU A 171 2.74 2.69 -5.66
N VAL A 172 2.73 2.75 -4.33
CA VAL A 172 3.35 1.72 -3.47
C VAL A 172 2.74 0.34 -3.74
N GLU A 173 1.42 0.26 -3.93
CA GLU A 173 0.73 -0.98 -4.29
C GLU A 173 1.18 -1.52 -5.65
N VAL A 174 1.19 -0.67 -6.68
CA VAL A 174 1.64 -1.08 -8.02
C VAL A 174 3.11 -1.51 -8.01
N GLY A 175 3.96 -0.77 -7.29
CA GLY A 175 5.37 -1.11 -7.13
C GLY A 175 5.55 -2.49 -6.47
N TRP A 176 4.76 -2.79 -5.44
CA TRP A 176 4.71 -4.12 -4.82
C TRP A 176 4.30 -5.20 -5.83
N GLU A 177 3.16 -5.04 -6.49
CA GLU A 177 2.60 -6.01 -7.44
C GLU A 177 3.57 -6.33 -8.58
N VAL A 178 4.22 -5.31 -9.15
CA VAL A 178 5.23 -5.48 -10.20
C VAL A 178 6.41 -6.31 -9.69
N THR A 179 6.92 -6.02 -8.48
CA THR A 179 8.03 -6.80 -7.91
C THR A 179 7.64 -8.24 -7.61
N ASP A 180 6.45 -8.46 -7.03
CA ASP A 180 5.98 -9.81 -6.70
C ASP A 180 5.73 -10.64 -7.96
N LEU A 181 5.06 -10.08 -8.98
CA LEU A 181 4.86 -10.77 -10.26
C LEU A 181 6.19 -11.09 -10.95
N ALA A 182 7.13 -10.14 -11.01
CA ALA A 182 8.44 -10.37 -11.61
C ALA A 182 9.21 -11.49 -10.88
N GLU A 183 9.20 -11.48 -9.55
CA GLU A 183 9.86 -12.51 -8.74
C GLU A 183 9.22 -13.88 -8.90
N ARG A 184 7.89 -13.95 -8.94
CA ARG A 184 7.17 -15.22 -9.14
C ARG A 184 7.40 -15.79 -10.53
N TRP A 185 7.36 -14.95 -11.57
CA TRP A 185 7.65 -15.39 -12.93
C TRP A 185 9.10 -15.83 -13.09
N TYR A 186 10.05 -15.09 -12.53
CA TYR A 186 11.45 -15.49 -12.49
C TYR A 186 11.62 -16.82 -11.77
N GLN A 187 11.04 -16.99 -10.57
CA GLN A 187 11.08 -18.26 -9.85
C GLN A 187 10.49 -19.40 -10.68
N ARG A 188 9.32 -19.19 -11.28
CA ARG A 188 8.62 -20.21 -12.10
C ARG A 188 9.41 -20.64 -13.33
N LEU A 189 10.03 -19.69 -14.04
CA LEU A 189 10.62 -19.92 -15.37
C LEU A 189 12.13 -20.15 -15.33
N CYS A 190 12.83 -19.60 -14.34
CA CYS A 190 14.30 -19.56 -14.31
C CYS A 190 14.92 -20.42 -13.20
N THR A 191 14.12 -21.12 -12.38
CA THR A 191 14.63 -22.05 -11.36
C THR A 191 14.20 -23.47 -11.64
N LYS A 192 15.08 -24.45 -11.35
CA LYS A 192 14.86 -25.88 -11.64
C LYS A 192 13.53 -26.40 -11.09
N ASP A 193 13.20 -26.00 -9.86
CA ASP A 193 12.02 -26.45 -9.13
C ASP A 193 10.93 -25.36 -9.04
N GLY A 194 11.01 -24.34 -9.91
CA GLY A 194 10.11 -23.19 -9.91
C GLY A 194 8.64 -23.55 -9.98
N HIS A 195 8.33 -24.66 -10.65
CA HIS A 195 6.95 -25.12 -10.80
C HIS A 195 6.33 -25.69 -9.52
N ILE A 196 7.16 -26.13 -8.58
CA ILE A 196 6.76 -26.61 -7.26
C ILE A 196 6.51 -25.41 -6.34
N PHE A 197 7.40 -24.41 -6.39
CA PHE A 197 7.30 -23.21 -5.56
C PHE A 197 6.19 -22.23 -6.01
N GLN A 198 5.93 -22.19 -7.32
CA GLN A 198 4.91 -21.34 -7.93
C GLN A 198 3.91 -22.23 -8.70
N PRO A 199 3.02 -22.97 -8.00
CA PRO A 199 2.02 -23.79 -8.66
C PRO A 199 1.07 -22.92 -9.49
N ALA A 200 0.46 -23.51 -10.52
CA ALA A 200 -0.40 -22.78 -11.46
C ALA A 200 -1.56 -22.05 -10.77
N ALA A 201 -2.15 -22.65 -9.72
CA ALA A 201 -3.22 -22.04 -8.94
C ALA A 201 -2.76 -20.75 -8.21
N LEU A 202 -1.54 -20.75 -7.63
CA LEU A 202 -0.99 -19.58 -6.96
C LEU A 202 -0.67 -18.46 -7.97
N LEU A 203 -0.10 -18.80 -9.12
CA LEU A 203 0.15 -17.83 -10.20
C LEU A 203 -1.16 -17.28 -10.77
N ALA A 204 -2.18 -18.12 -10.95
CA ALA A 204 -3.50 -17.66 -11.40
C ALA A 204 -4.11 -16.69 -10.38
N LEU A 205 -4.04 -17.00 -9.08
CA LEU A 205 -4.50 -16.09 -8.03
C LEU A 205 -3.76 -14.75 -8.08
N ALA A 206 -2.43 -14.77 -8.17
CA ALA A 206 -1.63 -13.55 -8.30
C ALA A 206 -1.99 -12.76 -9.57
N CYS A 207 -2.18 -13.43 -10.70
CA CYS A 207 -2.57 -12.81 -11.98
C CYS A 207 -4.02 -12.34 -12.03
N LEU A 208 -4.91 -12.80 -11.14
CA LEU A 208 -6.26 -12.28 -11.03
C LEU A 208 -6.34 -11.13 -10.03
N HIS A 209 -5.50 -11.17 -9.01
CA HIS A 209 -5.48 -10.17 -7.94
C HIS A 209 -4.70 -8.91 -8.35
N HIS A 210 -3.49 -9.08 -8.87
CA HIS A 210 -2.53 -7.98 -9.04
C HIS A 210 -2.79 -7.07 -10.26
N PRO A 211 -3.37 -7.54 -11.39
CA PRO A 211 -3.62 -6.61 -12.50
C PRO A 211 -4.62 -5.50 -12.16
N LEU A 212 -5.43 -5.66 -11.12
CA LEU A 212 -6.44 -4.66 -10.79
C LEU A 212 -5.80 -3.32 -10.41
N ALA A 213 -4.83 -3.30 -9.48
CA ALA A 213 -4.18 -2.03 -9.12
C ALA A 213 -3.20 -1.58 -10.22
N CYS A 214 -2.44 -2.49 -10.83
CA CYS A 214 -1.58 -2.19 -12.00
C CYS A 214 -2.33 -1.48 -13.14
N CYS A 215 -3.55 -1.89 -13.45
CA CYS A 215 -4.34 -1.32 -14.56
C CYS A 215 -5.12 -0.06 -14.17
N LEU A 216 -5.49 0.12 -12.90
CA LEU A 216 -6.36 1.22 -12.47
C LEU A 216 -5.58 2.41 -11.89
N VAL A 217 -4.51 2.17 -11.12
CA VAL A 217 -3.85 3.25 -10.35
C VAL A 217 -3.25 4.32 -11.26
N ILE A 218 -2.55 3.94 -12.33
CA ILE A 218 -1.90 4.91 -13.22
C ILE A 218 -2.96 5.79 -13.93
N PRO A 219 -3.98 5.23 -14.61
CA PRO A 219 -5.06 6.05 -15.18
C PRO A 219 -5.76 6.93 -14.15
N MET A 220 -6.07 6.40 -12.97
CA MET A 220 -6.73 7.17 -11.90
C MET A 220 -5.86 8.31 -11.38
N ASN A 221 -4.55 8.10 -11.23
CA ASN A 221 -3.61 9.13 -10.83
C ASN A 221 -3.48 10.26 -11.86
N ILE A 222 -3.66 9.96 -13.16
CA ILE A 222 -3.58 10.94 -14.25
C ILE A 222 -4.90 11.70 -14.42
N CYS A 223 -6.02 10.98 -14.51
CA CYS A 223 -7.32 11.56 -14.82
C CYS A 223 -7.99 12.19 -13.59
N TYR A 224 -7.79 11.61 -12.40
CA TYR A 224 -8.45 12.02 -11.17
C TYR A 224 -7.46 12.33 -10.04
N PRO A 225 -6.44 13.18 -10.28
CA PRO A 225 -5.29 13.35 -9.40
C PRO A 225 -5.61 13.96 -8.04
N THR A 226 -6.78 14.58 -7.89
CA THR A 226 -7.19 15.27 -6.66
C THR A 226 -8.49 14.73 -6.09
N MET A 227 -9.00 13.60 -6.61
CA MET A 227 -10.31 13.07 -6.23
C MET A 227 -10.25 12.32 -4.88
N PRO A 228 -10.89 12.83 -3.81
CA PRO A 228 -10.82 12.21 -2.49
C PRO A 228 -11.43 10.81 -2.44
N LEU A 229 -12.51 10.56 -3.20
CA LEU A 229 -13.18 9.27 -3.26
C LEU A 229 -12.25 8.16 -3.78
N TYR A 230 -11.39 8.48 -4.75
CA TYR A 230 -10.38 7.56 -5.25
C TYR A 230 -9.36 7.22 -4.15
N PHE A 231 -8.83 8.22 -3.46
CA PHE A 231 -7.89 8.00 -2.35
C PHE A 231 -8.51 7.28 -1.16
N GLN A 232 -9.81 7.48 -0.95
CA GLN A 232 -10.57 6.76 0.05
C GLN A 232 -10.70 5.28 -0.32
N MET A 233 -10.92 4.97 -1.61
CA MET A 233 -10.89 3.60 -2.10
C MET A 233 -9.55 2.92 -1.83
N VAL A 234 -8.46 3.58 -2.21
CA VAL A 234 -7.08 3.08 -1.97
C VAL A 234 -6.85 2.85 -0.48
N PHE A 235 -7.20 3.82 0.37
CA PHE A 235 -7.09 3.69 1.83
C PHE A 235 -7.84 2.46 2.35
N LEU A 236 -9.12 2.29 1.98
CA LEU A 236 -9.95 1.17 2.46
C LEU A 236 -9.40 -0.19 2.01
N LEU A 237 -8.90 -0.26 0.77
CA LEU A 237 -8.33 -1.49 0.23
C LEU A 237 -7.05 -1.87 0.98
N MET A 238 -6.09 -0.95 1.03
CA MET A 238 -4.76 -1.20 1.60
C MET A 238 -4.80 -1.34 3.12
N PHE A 239 -5.58 -0.52 3.83
CA PHE A 239 -5.66 -0.60 5.29
C PHE A 239 -6.31 -1.92 5.76
N ALA A 240 -7.32 -2.41 5.03
CA ALA A 240 -7.91 -3.71 5.30
C ALA A 240 -6.92 -4.86 5.06
N ALA A 241 -6.16 -4.82 3.96
CA ALA A 241 -5.13 -5.82 3.66
C ALA A 241 -4.04 -5.84 4.74
N SER A 242 -3.53 -4.66 5.14
CA SER A 242 -2.56 -4.51 6.22
C SER A 242 -3.08 -5.09 7.55
N SER A 243 -4.32 -4.73 7.93
CA SER A 243 -4.97 -5.25 9.14
C SER A 243 -5.12 -6.78 9.11
N ALA A 244 -5.58 -7.33 7.98
CA ALA A 244 -5.73 -8.77 7.79
C ALA A 244 -4.40 -9.51 7.91
N LEU A 245 -3.35 -9.01 7.25
CA LEU A 245 -2.03 -9.63 7.26
C LEU A 245 -1.40 -9.58 8.66
N PHE A 246 -1.42 -8.44 9.34
CA PHE A 246 -0.85 -8.33 10.68
C PHE A 246 -1.58 -9.17 11.72
N VAL A 247 -2.92 -9.13 11.73
CA VAL A 247 -3.72 -9.92 12.67
C VAL A 247 -3.55 -11.41 12.39
N SER A 248 -3.58 -11.83 11.12
CA SER A 248 -3.38 -13.22 10.73
C SER A 248 -1.98 -13.70 11.14
N ASN A 249 -0.91 -12.96 10.80
CA ASN A 249 0.45 -13.32 11.16
C ASN A 249 0.67 -13.37 12.67
N TRP A 250 0.12 -12.41 13.40
CA TRP A 250 0.16 -12.42 14.87
C TRP A 250 -0.58 -13.64 15.43
N ALA A 251 -1.76 -13.96 14.92
CA ALA A 251 -2.55 -15.11 15.37
C ALA A 251 -1.81 -16.45 15.20
N GLN A 252 -0.96 -16.58 14.16
CA GLN A 252 -0.13 -17.79 13.96
C GLN A 252 0.91 -18.00 15.09
N THR A 253 1.27 -16.94 15.82
CA THR A 253 2.21 -17.02 16.95
C THR A 253 1.55 -17.46 18.26
N LEU A 254 0.22 -17.47 18.32
CA LEU A 254 -0.53 -17.71 19.56
C LEU A 254 -0.61 -19.19 19.91
N ASP A 255 -0.69 -19.45 21.22
CA ASP A 255 -0.95 -20.79 21.74
C ASP A 255 -2.42 -21.04 22.05
N VAL A 256 -3.14 -21.56 21.06
CA VAL A 256 -4.58 -21.87 21.16
C VAL A 256 -4.91 -23.04 22.10
N SER A 257 -3.91 -23.80 22.57
CA SER A 257 -4.13 -24.81 23.62
C SER A 257 -4.35 -24.18 25.00
N SER A 258 -3.92 -22.93 25.17
CA SER A 258 -4.14 -22.15 26.38
C SER A 258 -5.39 -21.28 26.24
N THR A 259 -6.17 -21.13 27.32
CA THR A 259 -7.34 -20.23 27.35
C THR A 259 -6.98 -18.79 26.97
N GLY A 260 -5.82 -18.31 27.42
CA GLY A 260 -5.33 -16.96 27.11
C GLY A 260 -4.99 -16.77 25.62
N GLY A 261 -4.34 -17.76 24.99
CA GLY A 261 -4.04 -17.70 23.56
C GLY A 261 -5.30 -17.84 22.69
N LEU A 262 -6.24 -18.70 23.08
CA LEU A 262 -7.54 -18.82 22.43
C LEU A 262 -8.34 -17.50 22.51
N CYS A 263 -8.42 -16.88 23.69
CA CYS A 263 -9.09 -15.59 23.87
C CYS A 263 -8.50 -14.49 22.97
N LYS A 264 -7.16 -14.40 22.88
CA LYS A 264 -6.46 -13.48 21.98
C LYS A 264 -6.79 -13.73 20.51
N MET A 265 -6.86 -14.99 20.08
CA MET A 265 -7.22 -15.36 18.71
C MET A 265 -8.67 -14.98 18.39
N VAL A 266 -9.61 -15.22 19.31
CA VAL A 266 -11.02 -14.82 19.16
C VAL A 266 -11.13 -13.30 19.03
N LEU A 267 -10.44 -12.55 19.89
CA LEU A 267 -10.45 -11.08 19.83
C LEU A 267 -9.88 -10.55 18.51
N GLY A 268 -8.74 -11.09 18.07
CA GLY A 268 -8.15 -10.74 16.77
C GLY A 268 -9.08 -11.06 15.60
N SER A 269 -9.74 -12.22 15.64
CA SER A 269 -10.70 -12.65 14.61
C SER A 269 -11.92 -11.73 14.57
N PHE A 270 -12.46 -11.35 15.74
CA PHE A 270 -13.57 -10.40 15.83
C PHE A 270 -13.20 -9.03 15.25
N PHE A 271 -12.02 -8.51 15.61
CA PHE A 271 -11.50 -7.26 15.04
C PHE A 271 -11.38 -7.36 13.51
N LEU A 272 -10.83 -8.45 12.99
CA LEU A 272 -10.67 -8.65 11.55
C LEU A 272 -12.04 -8.72 10.84
N TRP A 273 -13.02 -9.41 11.42
CA TRP A 273 -14.38 -9.46 10.88
C TRP A 273 -15.02 -8.08 10.84
N ALA A 274 -14.92 -7.30 11.92
CA ALA A 274 -15.42 -5.93 11.95
C ALA A 274 -14.77 -5.07 10.85
N MET A 275 -13.44 -5.18 10.70
CA MET A 275 -12.70 -4.50 9.64
C MET A 275 -13.15 -4.91 8.24
N LEU A 276 -13.33 -6.20 7.97
CA LEU A 276 -13.77 -6.69 6.65
C LEU A 276 -15.21 -6.25 6.34
N ILE A 277 -16.12 -6.34 7.30
CA ILE A 277 -17.51 -5.88 7.11
C ILE A 277 -17.50 -4.39 6.76
N PHE A 278 -16.76 -3.57 7.50
CA PHE A 278 -16.66 -2.13 7.24
C PHE A 278 -16.02 -1.82 5.88
N THR A 279 -14.84 -2.39 5.61
CA THR A 279 -13.99 -2.03 4.46
C THR A 279 -14.25 -2.81 3.17
N ARG A 280 -15.12 -3.82 3.17
CA ARG A 280 -15.45 -4.63 1.97
C ARG A 280 -16.94 -4.80 1.74
N LEU A 281 -17.78 -4.77 2.77
CA LEU A 281 -19.22 -5.04 2.63
C LEU A 281 -20.10 -3.80 2.75
N THR A 282 -19.75 -2.83 3.59
CA THR A 282 -20.59 -1.64 3.80
C THR A 282 -19.98 -0.40 3.16
N TYR A 283 -18.94 0.18 3.78
CA TYR A 283 -18.44 1.49 3.39
C TYR A 283 -17.75 1.48 2.02
N TYR A 284 -17.12 0.37 1.65
CA TYR A 284 -16.52 0.15 0.34
C TYR A 284 -17.51 0.45 -0.80
N TRP A 285 -18.70 -0.16 -0.75
CA TRP A 285 -19.70 -0.02 -1.81
C TRP A 285 -20.23 1.41 -1.89
N THR A 286 -20.38 2.11 -0.76
CA THR A 286 -20.72 3.53 -0.76
C THR A 286 -19.71 4.35 -1.55
N VAL A 287 -18.41 4.12 -1.36
CA VAL A 287 -17.35 4.83 -2.09
C VAL A 287 -17.32 4.42 -3.56
N VAL A 288 -17.53 3.13 -3.88
CA VAL A 288 -17.62 2.65 -5.27
C VAL A 288 -18.75 3.34 -6.01
N PHE A 289 -19.97 3.34 -5.45
CA PHE A 289 -21.12 3.97 -6.09
C PHE A 289 -20.92 5.47 -6.28
N ALA A 290 -20.34 6.16 -5.29
CA ALA A 290 -20.02 7.58 -5.42
C ALA A 290 -18.96 7.85 -6.51
N LEU A 291 -17.96 6.98 -6.67
CA LEU A 291 -16.99 7.07 -7.77
C LEU A 291 -17.65 6.84 -9.13
N LEU A 292 -18.49 5.82 -9.26
CA LEU A 292 -19.17 5.50 -10.51
C LEU A 292 -20.12 6.62 -10.93
N GLN A 293 -20.89 7.18 -9.99
CA GLN A 293 -21.71 8.36 -10.24
C GLN A 293 -20.87 9.53 -10.73
N ARG A 294 -19.69 9.74 -10.14
CA ARG A 294 -18.81 10.82 -10.56
C ARG A 294 -18.24 10.61 -11.98
N PHE A 295 -17.96 9.37 -12.37
CA PHE A 295 -17.50 9.06 -13.72
C PHE A 295 -18.60 9.19 -14.78
N ASP A 296 -19.87 9.05 -14.40
CA ASP A 296 -21.00 9.24 -15.31
C ASP A 296 -21.29 10.73 -15.58
N GLU A 297 -20.89 11.61 -14.67
CA GLU A 297 -21.04 13.06 -14.79
C GLU A 297 -19.97 13.75 -15.65
N ASP A 298 -18.80 13.11 -15.85
CA ASP A 298 -17.63 13.67 -16.54
C ASP A 298 -17.57 13.24 -18.02
#